data_AF-A0A509A2Q9-F1
#
_entry.id   AF-A0A509A2Q9-F1
#
_cell.length_a   1.000
_cell.length_b   1.000
_cell.length_c   1.000
_cell.angle_alpha   90.00
_cell.angle_beta   90.00
_cell.angle_gamma   90.00
#
_symmetry.space_group_name_H-M   'P 1'
#
loop_
_entity.id
_entity.type
_entity.pdbx_description
1 polymer ?
#
loop_
_entity_poly.entity_id
_entity_poly.type
_entity_poly.pdbx_seq_one_letter_code
_entity_poly.pdbx_strand_id
1 'polypeptide(L)'
;MEPDGQLYACDHLINAEHRLGRLDEQTLAAAVDASVQLPFGQQKSLRRECQTCSVKMVCQGGCPAHLNAAGNNRLCGGYYRFFSDILAPVRPFSRDLNGLKAWRAAFVGTAHTA
;
A
#
# COMPACT_ATOMS: atom_id res chain seq x y z
N MET A 1 10.17 17.05 -3.40
CA MET A 1 10.67 18.41 -3.14
C MET A 1 11.39 18.80 -4.40
N GLU A 2 11.02 19.94 -4.95
CA GLU A 2 11.61 20.44 -6.19
C GLU A 2 12.81 21.34 -5.91
N PRO A 3 13.70 21.57 -6.90
CA PRO A 3 14.92 22.36 -6.72
C PRO A 3 14.68 23.80 -6.22
N ASP A 4 13.48 24.34 -6.43
CA ASP A 4 13.08 25.68 -6.00
C ASP A 4 12.55 25.72 -4.55
N GLY A 5 12.54 24.59 -3.85
CA GLY A 5 12.07 24.46 -2.46
C GLY A 5 10.59 24.13 -2.31
N GLN A 6 9.84 23.91 -3.41
CA GLN A 6 8.44 23.48 -3.33
C GLN A 6 8.33 22.05 -2.79
N LEU A 7 7.36 21.85 -1.90
CA LEU A 7 7.03 20.56 -1.29
C LEU A 7 5.75 20.00 -1.89
N TYR A 8 5.78 18.71 -2.20
CA TYR A 8 4.65 17.94 -2.72
C TYR A 8 4.54 16.63 -1.95
N ALA A 9 3.32 16.11 -1.83
CA ALA A 9 3.07 14.88 -1.08
C ALA A 9 3.63 13.62 -1.76
N CYS A 10 3.85 13.64 -3.07
CA CYS A 10 4.37 12.52 -3.84
C CYS A 10 5.10 13.02 -5.09
N ASP A 11 6.20 12.35 -5.43
CA ASP A 11 6.98 12.55 -6.65
C ASP A 11 6.21 12.29 -7.96
N HIS A 12 5.20 11.42 -7.93
CA HIS A 12 4.37 11.12 -9.09
C HIS A 12 3.18 12.08 -9.26
N LEU A 13 2.92 12.95 -8.28
CA LEU A 13 1.73 13.82 -8.23
C LEU A 13 2.17 15.27 -7.97
N ILE A 14 3.04 15.80 -8.82
CA ILE A 14 3.54 17.19 -8.72
C ILE A 14 2.52 18.12 -9.38
N ASN A 15 1.44 18.43 -8.66
CA ASN A 15 0.36 19.33 -9.10
C ASN A 15 -0.20 20.15 -7.92
N ALA A 16 -1.15 21.04 -8.22
CA ALA A 16 -1.72 21.95 -7.23
C ALA A 16 -2.42 21.22 -6.08
N GLU A 17 -3.13 20.12 -6.37
CA GLU A 17 -3.89 19.34 -5.39
C GLU A 17 -3.02 18.62 -4.36
N HIS A 18 -1.72 18.44 -4.66
CA HIS A 18 -0.77 17.70 -3.82
C HIS A 18 0.39 18.58 -3.33
N ARG A 19 0.33 19.90 -3.58
CA ARG A 19 1.33 20.86 -3.10
C ARG A 19 1.15 21.10 -1.60
N LEU A 20 2.23 21.01 -0.85
CA LEU A 20 2.26 21.12 0.61
C LEU A 20 2.78 22.47 1.12
N GLY A 21 3.28 23.34 0.22
CA GLY A 21 3.91 24.61 0.57
C GLY A 21 5.37 24.66 0.11
N ARG A 22 6.18 25.50 0.76
CA ARG A 22 7.63 25.56 0.53
C ARG A 22 8.42 25.27 1.80
N LEU A 23 9.64 24.75 1.63
CA LEU A 23 10.51 24.38 2.74
C LEU A 23 10.93 25.57 3.63
N ASP A 24 11.02 26.76 3.05
CA ASP A 24 11.39 28.01 3.74
C ASP A 24 10.22 28.68 4.48
N GLU A 25 8.99 28.21 4.27
CA GLU A 25 7.76 28.78 4.87
C GLU A 25 7.25 27.98 6.08
N GLN A 26 7.66 26.72 6.22
CA GLN A 26 7.16 25.82 7.27
C GLN A 26 8.17 24.73 7.63
N THR A 27 7.96 24.06 8.77
CA THR A 27 8.75 22.89 9.12
C THR A 27 8.39 21.69 8.25
N LEU A 28 9.35 20.78 8.03
CA LEU A 28 9.07 19.53 7.32
C LEU A 28 8.02 18.67 8.06
N ALA A 29 8.02 18.69 9.39
CA ALA A 29 7.01 17.98 10.19
C ALA A 29 5.60 18.47 9.85
N ALA A 30 5.38 19.79 9.82
CA ALA A 30 4.10 20.35 9.42
C ALA A 30 3.69 19.95 7.98
N ALA A 31 4.65 19.88 7.05
CA ALA A 31 4.38 19.41 5.69
C ALA A 31 3.98 17.92 5.65
N VAL A 32 4.64 17.07 6.46
CA VAL A 32 4.28 15.65 6.60
C VAL A 32 2.88 15.51 7.18
N ASP A 33 2.55 16.26 8.23
CA ASP A 33 1.22 16.24 8.84
C ASP A 33 0.13 16.68 7.85
N ALA A 34 0.40 17.70 7.04
CA ALA A 34 -0.52 18.11 5.97
C ALA A 34 -0.68 16.99 4.91
N SER A 35 0.40 16.30 4.56
CA SER A 35 0.38 15.25 3.54
C SER A 35 -0.54 14.08 3.89
N VAL A 36 -0.60 13.67 5.17
CA VAL A 36 -1.46 12.55 5.61
C VAL A 36 -2.94 12.92 5.66
N GLN A 37 -3.25 14.21 5.63
CA GLN A 37 -4.63 14.70 5.55
C GLN A 37 -5.16 14.78 4.12
N LEU A 38 -4.33 14.55 3.10
CA LEU A 38 -4.76 14.68 1.72
C LEU A 38 -5.71 13.55 1.29
N PRO A 39 -6.75 13.87 0.49
CA PRO A 39 -7.76 12.90 0.07
C PRO A 39 -7.22 11.66 -0.65
N PHE A 40 -6.18 11.79 -1.46
CA PHE A 40 -5.68 10.69 -2.31
C PHE A 40 -5.13 9.51 -1.49
N GLY A 41 -4.61 9.77 -0.29
CA GLY A 41 -4.21 8.74 0.67
C GLY A 41 -5.39 8.16 1.44
N GLN A 42 -6.28 9.02 1.94
CA GLN A 42 -7.43 8.62 2.77
C GLN A 42 -8.53 7.88 2.00
N GLN A 43 -8.76 8.28 0.75
CA GLN A 43 -9.83 7.73 -0.09
C GLN A 43 -9.41 6.48 -0.88
N LYS A 44 -8.20 6.01 -0.64
CA LYS A 44 -7.66 4.79 -1.25
C LYS A 44 -8.46 3.57 -0.80
N SER A 45 -8.72 2.64 -1.73
CA SER A 45 -9.36 1.34 -1.43
C SER A 45 -10.77 1.40 -0.84
N LEU A 46 -11.47 2.53 -0.97
CA LEU A 46 -12.83 2.67 -0.43
C LEU A 46 -13.91 1.99 -1.28
N ARG A 47 -13.63 1.71 -2.55
CA ARG A 47 -14.58 1.06 -3.46
C ARG A 47 -14.98 -0.35 -3.00
N ARG A 48 -16.20 -0.76 -3.35
CA ARG A 48 -16.76 -2.08 -3.02
C ARG A 48 -15.84 -3.22 -3.42
N GLU A 49 -15.23 -3.18 -4.61
CA GLU A 49 -14.36 -4.25 -5.08
C GLU A 49 -13.14 -4.43 -4.17
N CYS A 50 -12.58 -3.32 -3.66
CA CYS A 50 -11.49 -3.38 -2.68
C CYS A 50 -11.99 -3.89 -1.33
N GLN A 51 -13.14 -3.38 -0.83
CA GLN A 51 -13.68 -3.74 0.48
C GLN A 51 -13.99 -5.23 0.63
N THR A 52 -14.37 -5.89 -0.47
CA THR A 52 -14.65 -7.34 -0.49
C THR A 52 -13.48 -8.19 -1.01
N CYS A 53 -12.33 -7.58 -1.33
CA CYS A 53 -11.20 -8.29 -1.94
C CYS A 53 -10.40 -9.09 -0.90
N SER A 54 -10.21 -10.38 -1.17
CA SER A 54 -9.48 -11.33 -0.32
C SER A 54 -8.00 -11.01 -0.12
N VAL A 55 -7.43 -10.11 -0.93
CA VAL A 55 -6.02 -9.67 -0.86
C VAL A 55 -5.85 -8.20 -0.48
N LYS A 56 -6.95 -7.47 -0.17
CA LYS A 56 -6.88 -6.05 0.22
C LYS A 56 -5.92 -5.81 1.39
N MET A 57 -5.86 -6.74 2.34
CA MET A 57 -4.96 -6.66 3.50
C MET A 57 -3.48 -6.48 3.12
N VAL A 58 -3.07 -6.86 1.91
CA VAL A 58 -1.70 -6.68 1.40
C VAL A 58 -1.63 -5.55 0.39
N CYS A 59 -2.51 -5.53 -0.63
CA CYS A 59 -2.39 -4.53 -1.69
C CYS A 59 -2.85 -3.14 -1.27
N GLN A 60 -3.80 -3.05 -0.34
CA GLN A 60 -4.47 -1.83 0.09
C GLN A 60 -4.80 -0.92 -1.09
N GLY A 61 -5.30 -1.47 -2.20
CA GLY A 61 -5.72 -0.73 -3.41
C GLY A 61 -4.58 -0.18 -4.30
N GLY A 62 -3.32 -0.41 -3.95
CA GLY A 62 -2.14 -0.01 -4.74
C GLY A 62 -1.92 1.51 -4.84
N CYS A 63 -0.80 1.95 -5.42
CA CYS A 63 -0.46 3.39 -5.48
C CYS A 63 -1.57 4.26 -6.12
N PRO A 64 -2.00 5.38 -5.49
CA PRO A 64 -2.96 6.31 -6.09
C PRO A 64 -2.50 6.93 -7.42
N ALA A 65 -1.19 7.05 -7.65
CA ALA A 65 -0.65 7.50 -8.94
C ALA A 65 -0.94 6.53 -10.09
N HIS A 66 -1.32 5.28 -9.79
CA HIS A 66 -1.65 4.25 -10.80
C HIS A 66 -3.16 4.09 -11.02
N LEU A 67 -3.99 5.03 -10.54
CA LEU A 67 -5.42 5.02 -10.82
C LEU A 67 -5.68 5.38 -12.29
N ASN A 68 -6.58 4.63 -12.93
CA ASN A 68 -7.09 4.97 -14.26
C ASN A 68 -8.28 5.94 -14.16
N ALA A 69 -8.82 6.38 -15.29
CA ALA A 69 -9.97 7.29 -15.35
C ALA A 69 -11.23 6.76 -14.64
N ALA A 70 -11.36 5.44 -14.49
CA ALA A 70 -12.45 4.80 -13.77
C ALA A 70 -12.17 4.66 -12.25
N GLY A 71 -11.06 5.22 -11.74
CA GLY A 71 -10.66 5.12 -10.34
C GLY A 71 -10.20 3.73 -9.91
N ASN A 72 -9.79 2.88 -10.85
CA ASN A 72 -9.21 1.56 -10.58
C ASN A 72 -7.69 1.60 -10.68
N ASN A 73 -7.00 0.89 -9.79
CA ASN A 73 -5.55 0.71 -9.93
C ASN A 73 -5.25 -0.15 -11.16
N ARG A 74 -4.40 0.33 -12.07
CA ARG A 74 -4.03 -0.38 -13.31
C ARG A 74 -3.42 -1.77 -13.06
N LEU A 75 -2.82 -1.97 -11.89
CA LEU A 75 -2.19 -3.23 -11.49
C LEU A 75 -3.12 -4.15 -10.69
N CYS A 76 -4.40 -3.78 -10.50
CA CYS A 76 -5.35 -4.50 -9.65
C CYS A 76 -5.43 -6.00 -10.00
N GLY A 77 -5.58 -6.34 -11.28
CA GLY A 77 -5.65 -7.75 -11.72
C GLY A 77 -4.36 -8.53 -11.43
N GLY A 78 -3.21 -7.90 -11.65
CA GLY A 78 -1.90 -8.48 -11.34
C GLY A 78 -1.70 -8.70 -9.84
N TYR A 79 -2.06 -7.70 -9.01
CA TYR A 79 -2.04 -7.83 -7.56
C TYR A 79 -2.96 -8.93 -7.07
N TYR A 80 -4.19 -9.00 -7.60
CA TYR A 80 -5.12 -10.05 -7.21
C TYR A 80 -4.56 -11.44 -7.50
N ARG A 81 -4.04 -11.67 -8.70
CA ARG A 81 -3.44 -12.96 -9.08
C ARG A 81 -2.23 -13.30 -8.21
N PHE A 82 -1.24 -12.41 -8.17
CA PHE A 82 -0.01 -12.63 -7.44
C PHE A 82 -0.24 -12.88 -5.95
N PHE A 83 -1.01 -12.02 -5.28
CA PHE A 83 -1.27 -12.16 -3.84
C PHE A 83 -2.18 -13.34 -3.52
N SER A 84 -3.09 -13.72 -4.41
CA SER A 84 -3.88 -14.94 -4.20
C SER A 84 -2.97 -16.17 -4.17
N ASP A 85 -2.03 -16.25 -5.11
CA ASP A 85 -1.12 -17.39 -5.25
C ASP A 85 -0.13 -17.47 -4.07
N ILE A 86 0.53 -16.36 -3.72
CA ILE A 86 1.52 -16.40 -2.62
C ILE A 86 0.88 -16.51 -1.24
N LEU A 87 -0.38 -16.05 -1.07
CA LEU A 87 -1.07 -16.19 0.20
C LEU A 87 -1.72 -17.55 0.38
N ALA A 88 -2.00 -18.30 -0.69
CA ALA A 88 -2.62 -19.62 -0.60
C ALA A 88 -1.95 -20.57 0.42
N PRO A 89 -0.62 -20.77 0.41
CA PRO A 89 0.03 -21.67 1.36
C PRO A 89 0.02 -21.17 2.82
N VAL A 90 -0.10 -19.86 3.04
CA VAL A 90 -0.06 -19.27 4.39
C VAL A 90 -1.45 -18.98 4.97
N ARG A 91 -2.49 -18.95 4.13
CA ARG A 91 -3.88 -18.64 4.52
C ARG A 91 -4.46 -19.55 5.62
N PRO A 92 -4.11 -20.84 5.71
CA PRO A 92 -4.60 -21.71 6.79
C PRO A 92 -4.06 -21.34 8.18
N PHE A 93 -2.99 -20.54 8.28
CA PHE A 93 -2.33 -20.22 9.54
C PHE A 93 -2.81 -18.87 10.08
N SER A 94 -2.92 -18.75 11.41
CA SER A 94 -3.26 -17.50 12.07
C SER A 94 -2.19 -16.42 11.85
N ARG A 95 -2.59 -15.15 11.84
CA ARG A 95 -1.69 -14.00 11.66
C ARG A 95 -1.07 -13.55 12.98
N ASP A 96 -0.46 -14.49 13.70
CA ASP A 96 0.20 -14.28 14.98
C ASP A 96 1.42 -15.20 15.14
N LEU A 97 2.06 -15.16 16.32
CA LEU A 97 3.23 -16.00 16.60
C LEU A 97 2.91 -17.50 16.59
N ASN A 98 1.67 -17.90 16.91
CA ASN A 98 1.29 -19.32 16.92
C ASN A 98 1.13 -19.84 15.49
N GLY A 99 0.50 -19.07 14.61
CA GLY A 99 0.39 -19.40 13.19
C GLY A 99 1.76 -19.44 12.50
N LEU A 100 2.68 -18.54 12.87
CA LEU A 100 4.06 -18.60 12.40
C LEU A 100 4.76 -19.91 12.84
N LYS A 101 4.63 -20.31 14.12
CA LYS A 101 5.20 -21.57 14.61
C LYS A 101 4.63 -22.77 13.86
N ALA A 102 3.32 -22.82 13.67
CA ALA A 102 2.64 -23.89 12.95
C ALA A 102 3.06 -23.96 11.47
N TRP A 103 3.15 -22.81 10.79
CA TRP A 103 3.64 -22.73 9.41
C TRP A 103 5.10 -23.22 9.31
N ARG A 104 5.98 -22.78 10.22
CA ARG A 104 7.38 -23.23 10.25
C ARG A 104 7.49 -24.73 10.48
N ALA A 105 6.69 -25.30 11.36
CA ALA A 105 6.67 -26.75 11.59
C ALA A 105 6.25 -27.52 10.33
N ALA A 106 5.28 -27.01 9.57
CA ALA A 106 4.77 -27.65 8.36
C ALA A 106 5.73 -27.55 7.15
N PHE A 107 6.49 -26.46 7.00
CA PHE A 107 7.24 -26.18 5.76
C PHE A 107 8.74 -25.94 5.92
N VAL A 108 9.23 -25.59 7.11
CA VAL A 108 10.65 -25.27 7.35
C VAL A 108 11.34 -26.39 8.14
N GLY A 109 10.62 -27.02 9.08
CA GLY A 109 11.15 -28.08 9.94
C GLY A 109 11.43 -29.42 9.25
N THR A 110 10.97 -29.61 8.01
CA THR A 110 11.13 -30.85 7.23
C THR A 110 12.31 -30.80 6.24
N ALA A 111 13.01 -29.67 6.11
CA ALA A 111 14.06 -29.48 5.10
C ALA A 111 15.47 -29.94 5.52
N HIS A 112 15.61 -30.80 6.54
CA HIS A 112 16.93 -31.29 6.99
C HIS A 112 16.99 -32.79 7.34
N THR A 113 16.23 -33.60 6.62
CA THR A 113 16.46 -35.05 6.54
C THR A 113 16.36 -35.52 5.09
N ALA A 114 17.40 -35.22 4.31
CA ALA A 114 17.84 -35.97 3.13
C ALA A 114 19.26 -35.54 2.78
#